data_AF-A0A173SNC1-F1
#
_entry.id   AF-A0A173SNC1-F1
#
_cell.length_a   1.000
_cell.length_b   1.000
_cell.length_c   1.000
_cell.angle_alpha   90.00
_cell.angle_beta   90.00
_cell.angle_gamma   90.00
#
_symmetry.space_group_name_H-M   'P 1'
#
loop_
_entity.id
_entity.type
_entity.pdbx_description
1 polymer ?
#
loop_
_entity_poly.entity_id
_entity_poly.type
_entity_poly.pdbx_seq_one_letter_code
_entity_poly.pdbx_strand_id
1 'polypeptide(L)'
;MTTQTILEQAGIPLLLFVICMYYGLKLMILQDVSTIRGKNKEPVKDEKAYAKKGGALILFFGFATLVMTFLLFVNLYVALAQIVICTIIFGVLWKKMNDKYGA
;
A
#
# COMPACT_ATOMS: atom_id res chain seq x y z
N MET A 1 -28.56 3.67 7.31
CA MET A 1 -27.50 3.60 6.29
C MET A 1 -27.85 2.43 5.38
N THR A 2 -28.06 2.66 4.09
CA THR A 2 -28.49 1.61 3.14
C THR A 2 -27.26 0.81 2.72
N THR A 3 -27.39 -0.49 2.47
CA THR A 3 -26.29 -1.36 2.03
C THR A 3 -25.58 -0.86 0.75
N GLN A 4 -26.31 -0.18 -0.13
CA GLN A 4 -25.73 0.45 -1.32
C GLN A 4 -24.75 1.57 -0.98
N THR A 5 -25.08 2.43 0.00
CA THR A 5 -24.21 3.55 0.41
C THR A 5 -22.92 3.03 1.04
N ILE A 6 -23.00 1.92 1.79
CA ILE A 6 -21.82 1.25 2.36
C ILE A 6 -20.92 0.72 1.25
N LEU A 7 -21.50 0.08 0.23
CA LEU A 7 -20.73 -0.48 -0.88
C LEU A 7 -20.06 0.61 -1.74
N GLU A 8 -20.75 1.72 -2.00
CA GLU A 8 -20.17 2.86 -2.75
C GLU A 8 -19.05 3.55 -1.97
N GLN A 9 -19.22 3.69 -0.65
CA GLN A 9 -18.28 4.45 0.19
C GLN A 9 -17.08 3.60 0.66
N ALA A 10 -17.28 2.31 0.93
CA ALA A 10 -16.25 1.37 1.38
C ALA A 10 -15.67 0.49 0.25
N GLY A 11 -16.33 0.41 -0.91
CA GLY A 11 -15.93 -0.51 -1.98
C GLY A 11 -14.53 -0.25 -2.52
N ILE A 12 -14.20 1.02 -2.80
CA ILE A 12 -12.88 1.42 -3.30
C ILE A 12 -11.77 1.12 -2.27
N PRO A 13 -11.84 1.56 -1.00
CA PRO A 13 -10.78 1.28 -0.04
C PRO A 13 -10.65 -0.21 0.31
N LEU A 14 -11.73 -1.00 0.26
CA LEU A 14 -11.69 -2.46 0.39
C LEU A 14 -11.02 -3.15 -0.80
N LEU A 15 -11.30 -2.71 -2.04
CA LEU A 15 -10.60 -3.21 -3.23
C LEU A 15 -9.10 -2.90 -3.16
N LEU A 16 -8.75 -1.67 -2.80
CA LEU A 16 -7.35 -1.28 -2.58
C LEU A 16 -6.69 -2.13 -1.50
N PHE A 17 -7.39 -2.43 -0.39
CA PHE A 17 -6.89 -3.31 0.65
C PHE A 17 -6.54 -4.70 0.09
N VAL A 18 -7.45 -5.34 -0.65
CA VAL A 18 -7.21 -6.68 -1.22
C VAL A 18 -6.03 -6.65 -2.21
N ILE A 19 -5.95 -5.64 -3.06
CA ILE A 19 -4.85 -5.46 -4.02
C ILE A 19 -3.52 -5.28 -3.29
N CYS A 20 -3.46 -4.41 -2.28
CA CYS A 20 -2.27 -4.19 -1.47
C CYS A 20 -1.85 -5.44 -0.70
N MET A 21 -2.80 -6.19 -0.13
CA MET A 21 -2.50 -7.46 0.53
C MET A 21 -1.91 -8.48 -0.44
N TYR A 22 -2.55 -8.66 -1.61
CA TYR A 22 -2.08 -9.59 -2.63
C TYR A 22 -0.66 -9.24 -3.09
N TYR A 23 -0.42 -8.01 -3.54
CA TYR A 23 0.89 -7.60 -4.04
C TYR A 23 1.94 -7.47 -2.94
N GLY A 24 1.57 -7.04 -1.74
CA GLY A 24 2.47 -6.93 -0.58
C GLY A 24 2.96 -8.31 -0.12
N LEU A 25 2.06 -9.28 0.01
CA LEU A 25 2.41 -10.66 0.33
C LEU A 25 3.16 -11.34 -0.81
N LYS A 26 2.71 -11.18 -2.06
CA LYS A 26 3.39 -11.71 -3.24
C LYS A 26 4.84 -11.20 -3.31
N LEU A 27 5.06 -9.91 -3.09
CA LEU A 27 6.39 -9.33 -3.08
C LEU A 27 7.22 -9.88 -1.91
N MET A 28 6.65 -10.04 -0.71
CA MET A 28 7.39 -10.55 0.44
C MET A 28 7.78 -12.04 0.30
N ILE A 29 6.89 -12.88 -0.27
CA ILE A 29 7.07 -14.33 -0.38
C ILE A 29 7.85 -14.70 -1.64
N LEU A 30 7.42 -14.19 -2.81
CA LEU A 30 8.02 -14.54 -4.10
C LEU A 30 9.22 -13.66 -4.44
N GLN A 31 9.46 -12.58 -3.69
CA GLN A 31 10.54 -11.63 -3.91
C GLN A 31 10.54 -11.04 -5.33
N ASP A 32 9.38 -11.04 -5.98
CA ASP A 32 9.20 -10.62 -7.37
C ASP A 32 9.12 -9.09 -7.47
N VAL A 33 10.28 -8.45 -7.37
CA VAL A 33 10.45 -7.01 -7.50
C VAL A 33 10.02 -6.51 -8.88
N SER A 34 10.10 -7.36 -9.90
CA SER A 34 9.77 -7.03 -11.29
C SER A 34 8.28 -6.73 -11.48
N THR A 35 7.39 -7.36 -10.70
CA THR A 35 5.95 -7.09 -10.72
C THR A 35 5.64 -5.64 -10.31
N ILE A 36 6.41 -5.06 -9.37
CA ILE A 36 6.13 -3.73 -8.82
C ILE A 36 6.96 -2.63 -9.49
N ARG A 37 8.24 -2.90 -9.75
CA ARG A 37 9.16 -1.93 -10.35
C ARG A 37 9.05 -1.91 -11.88
N GLY A 38 8.53 -2.97 -12.49
CA GLY A 38 8.46 -3.18 -13.93
C GLY A 38 9.66 -3.96 -14.47
N LYS A 39 9.43 -4.78 -15.50
CA LYS A 39 10.43 -5.70 -16.06
C LYS A 39 11.61 -5.03 -16.78
N ASN A 40 11.48 -3.74 -17.12
CA ASN A 40 12.45 -2.98 -17.93
C ASN A 40 13.33 -2.02 -17.10
N LYS A 41 13.29 -2.11 -15.76
CA LYS A 41 14.13 -1.28 -14.88
C LYS A 41 15.41 -2.03 -14.53
N GLU A 42 16.48 -1.28 -14.26
CA GLU A 42 17.74 -1.83 -13.76
C GLU A 42 17.52 -2.68 -12.50
N PRO A 43 18.23 -3.81 -12.35
CA PRO A 43 18.13 -4.66 -11.17
C PRO A 43 18.41 -3.85 -9.90
N VAL A 44 17.68 -4.16 -8.83
CA VAL A 44 17.90 -3.55 -7.51
C VAL A 44 19.20 -4.10 -6.91
N LYS A 45 19.91 -3.30 -6.09
CA LYS A 45 21.15 -3.72 -5.43
C LYS A 45 20.95 -4.97 -4.56
N ASP A 46 19.82 -5.03 -3.86
CA ASP A 46 19.43 -6.17 -3.02
C ASP A 46 17.94 -6.47 -3.21
N GLU A 47 17.65 -7.46 -4.06
CA GLU A 47 16.29 -7.90 -4.37
C GLU A 47 15.52 -8.36 -3.13
N LYS A 48 16.19 -9.07 -2.22
CA LYS A 48 15.53 -9.65 -1.05
C LYS A 48 15.15 -8.57 -0.05
N ALA A 49 16.07 -7.64 0.23
CA ALA A 49 15.81 -6.55 1.15
C ALA A 49 14.79 -5.55 0.58
N TYR A 50 14.89 -5.23 -0.72
CA TYR A 50 13.93 -4.39 -1.41
C TYR A 50 12.53 -5.02 -1.37
N ALA A 51 12.41 -6.30 -1.70
CA ALA A 51 11.14 -7.02 -1.69
C ALA A 51 10.51 -7.08 -0.29
N LYS A 52 11.31 -7.38 0.74
CA LYS A 52 10.83 -7.46 2.13
C LYS A 52 10.39 -6.09 2.65
N LYS A 53 11.16 -5.03 2.39
CA LYS A 53 10.85 -3.67 2.86
C LYS A 53 9.71 -3.04 2.06
N GLY A 54 9.73 -3.18 0.73
CA GLY A 54 8.66 -2.73 -0.16
C GLY A 54 7.35 -3.47 0.11
N GLY A 55 7.40 -4.79 0.28
CA GLY A 55 6.24 -5.61 0.65
C GLY A 55 5.65 -5.19 1.99
N ALA A 56 6.48 -5.01 3.02
CA ALA A 56 6.03 -4.47 4.32
C ALA A 56 5.40 -3.07 4.19
N LEU A 57 5.93 -2.21 3.31
CA LEU A 57 5.37 -0.89 3.06
C LEU A 57 3.98 -0.95 2.41
N ILE A 58 3.80 -1.83 1.44
CA ILE A 58 2.52 -2.03 0.76
C ILE A 58 1.49 -2.63 1.72
N LEU A 59 1.90 -3.57 2.58
CA LEU A 59 1.04 -4.12 3.62
C LEU A 59 0.62 -3.05 4.65
N PHE A 60 1.55 -2.17 5.05
CA PHE A 60 1.23 -1.02 5.88
C PHE A 60 0.18 -0.12 5.22
N PHE A 61 0.33 0.17 3.93
CA PHE A 61 -0.62 0.98 3.19
C PHE A 61 -2.00 0.29 3.07
N GLY A 62 -2.02 -1.02 2.81
CA GLY A 62 -3.26 -1.80 2.82
C GLY A 62 -3.96 -1.72 4.18
N PHE A 63 -3.24 -1.92 5.29
CA PHE A 63 -3.85 -1.78 6.61
C PHE A 63 -4.37 -0.36 6.86
N ALA A 64 -3.68 0.66 6.36
CA ALA A 64 -4.15 2.04 6.43
C ALA A 64 -5.46 2.27 5.66
N THR A 65 -5.70 1.61 4.51
CA THR A 65 -7.00 1.73 3.80
C THR A 65 -8.13 1.02 4.54
N LEU A 66 -7.83 -0.03 5.31
CA LEU A 66 -8.80 -0.67 6.20
C LEU A 66 -9.19 0.25 7.37
N VAL A 67 -8.21 0.91 8.00
CA VAL A 67 -8.47 1.94 9.02
C VAL A 67 -9.29 3.09 8.44
N MET A 68 -8.96 3.53 7.22
CA MET A 68 -9.74 4.56 6.51
C MET A 68 -11.19 4.13 6.33
N THR A 69 -11.42 2.88 5.94
CA THR A 69 -12.77 2.33 5.76
C THR A 69 -13.59 2.42 7.05
N PHE A 70 -12.98 2.14 8.20
CA PHE A 70 -13.63 2.32 9.50
C PHE A 70 -13.89 3.80 9.83
N LEU A 71 -12.91 4.67 9.58
CA LEU A 71 -13.03 6.10 9.84
C LEU A 71 -14.10 6.80 8.98
N LEU A 72 -14.38 6.30 7.77
CA LEU A 72 -15.45 6.82 6.92
C LEU A 72 -16.83 6.73 7.60
N PHE A 73 -17.05 5.76 8.48
CA PHE A 73 -18.28 5.65 9.27
C PHE A 73 -18.35 6.65 10.43
N VAL A 74 -17.21 7.18 10.87
CA VAL A 74 -17.11 8.12 12.00
C VAL A 74 -17.11 9.55 11.50
N ASN A 75 -16.15 9.91 10.65
CA ASN A 75 -16.01 11.24 10.08
C ASN A 75 -15.18 11.22 8.79
N LEU A 76 -15.79 11.70 7.70
CA LEU A 76 -15.17 11.80 6.37
C LEU A 76 -13.86 12.62 6.38
N TYR A 77 -13.82 13.75 7.09
CA TYR A 77 -12.64 14.62 7.12
C TYR A 77 -11.46 13.96 7.85
N VAL A 78 -11.74 13.18 8.89
CA VAL A 78 -10.72 12.43 9.62
C VAL A 78 -10.16 11.30 8.75
N ALA A 79 -11.03 10.58 8.03
CA ALA A 79 -10.60 9.56 7.07
C ALA A 79 -9.74 10.15 5.94
N LEU A 80 -10.13 11.31 5.40
CA LEU A 80 -9.35 12.04 4.40
C LEU A 80 -7.99 12.49 4.94
N ALA A 81 -7.95 13.08 6.13
CA ALA A 81 -6.69 13.49 6.75
C ALA A 81 -5.76 12.27 6.97
N GLN A 82 -6.31 11.16 7.44
CA GLN A 82 -5.57 9.93 7.68
C GLN A 82 -4.95 9.36 6.39
N ILE A 83 -5.71 9.24 5.29
CA ILE A 83 -5.16 8.70 4.04
C ILE A 83 -4.10 9.62 3.42
N VAL A 84 -4.27 10.94 3.52
CA VAL A 84 -3.26 11.92 3.06
C VAL A 84 -1.95 11.75 3.84
N ILE A 85 -2.02 11.69 5.17
CA ILE A 85 -0.84 11.49 6.02
C ILE A 85 -0.18 10.14 5.72
N CYS A 86 -0.97 9.06 5.63
CA CYS A 86 -0.46 7.73 5.30
C CYS A 86 0.24 7.69 3.94
N THR A 87 -0.29 8.38 2.93
CA THR A 87 0.30 8.46 1.59
C THR A 87 1.63 9.21 1.60
N ILE A 88 1.74 10.29 2.36
CA ILE A 88 3.00 11.04 2.52
C ILE A 88 4.06 10.16 3.19
N ILE A 89 3.70 9.50 4.31
CA ILE A 89 4.61 8.59 5.02
C ILE A 89 5.06 7.45 4.10
N PHE A 90 4.13 6.85 3.37
CA PHE A 90 4.43 5.80 2.40
C PHE A 90 5.41 6.29 1.34
N GLY A 91 5.17 7.46 0.73
CA GLY A 91 6.05 8.04 -0.28
C GLY A 91 7.47 8.30 0.24
N VAL A 92 7.61 8.86 1.45
CA VAL A 92 8.92 9.11 2.07
C VAL A 92 9.65 7.81 2.38
N LEU A 93 8.96 6.82 2.95
CA LEU A 93 9.56 5.52 3.27
C LEU A 93 9.91 4.73 2.01
N TRP A 94 9.09 4.83 0.96
CA TRP A 94 9.36 4.22 -0.34
C TRP A 94 10.60 4.81 -0.98
N LYS A 95 10.73 6.14 -0.94
CA LYS A 95 11.93 6.84 -1.42
C LYS A 95 13.17 6.37 -0.65
N LYS A 96 13.14 6.36 0.69
CA LYS A 96 14.27 5.87 1.50
C LYS A 96 14.65 4.41 1.20
N MET A 97 13.66 3.57 0.95
CA MET A 97 13.86 2.17 0.58
C MET A 97 14.49 2.05 -0.81
N ASN A 98 14.01 2.82 -1.78
CA ASN A 98 14.57 2.87 -3.13
C ASN A 98 15.99 3.46 -3.16
N ASP A 99 16.29 4.49 -2.37
CA ASP A 99 17.63 5.07 -2.32
C ASP A 99 18.65 4.09 -1.72
N LYS A 100 18.21 3.24 -0.76
CA LYS A 100 19.08 2.27 -0.07
C LYS A 100 19.26 0.96 -0.84
N TYR A 101 18.20 0.45 -1.45
CA TYR A 101 18.17 -0.88 -2.04
C TYR A 101 17.91 -0.87 -3.56
N GLY A 102 17.47 0.26 -4.12
CA GLY A 102 17.28 0.45 -5.56
C GLY A 102 18.61 0.52 -6.33
N ALA A 103 18.49 0.55 -7.66
CA ALA A 103 19.61 0.67 -8.58
C ALA A 103 20.50 1.88 -8.24
#